data_AF-A0A2D7EWI1-F1
#
_entry.id   AF-A0A2D7EWI1-F1
#
_cell.length_a   1.000
_cell.length_b   1.000
_cell.length_c   1.000
_cell.angle_alpha   90.00
_cell.angle_beta   90.00
_cell.angle_gamma   90.00
#
_symmetry.space_group_name_H-M   'P 1'
#
loop_
_entity.id
_entity.type
_entity.pdbx_description
1 polymer ?
#
loop_
_entity_poly.entity_id
_entity_poly.type
_entity_poly.pdbx_seq_one_letter_code
_entity_poly.pdbx_strand_id
1 'polypeptide(L)'
;MKRANGFCEGFLELPICARMDTMTFFSFGSHYDFAIAELRAAKSKLEGVGIEVNAIDHKVTKSLYLSDPNGNGVELHIDASDCWKLEPERVAYAERMDI
;
A
#
# COMPACT_ATOMS: atom_id res chain seq x y z
N MET A 1 -3.70 -2.14 18.43
CA MET A 1 -4.43 -1.11 17.64
C MET A 1 -3.87 0.31 17.79
N LYS A 2 -3.78 0.93 18.99
CA LYS A 2 -3.33 2.36 19.11
C LYS A 2 -1.90 2.67 18.62
N ARG A 3 -0.96 1.70 18.60
CA ARG A 3 0.43 1.92 18.14
C ARG A 3 0.64 1.78 16.62
N ALA A 4 -0.19 0.96 15.95
CA ALA A 4 -0.12 0.74 14.50
C ALA A 4 -0.41 2.03 13.72
N ASN A 5 -1.46 2.74 14.14
CA ASN A 5 -1.88 4.01 13.55
C ASN A 5 -0.75 5.05 13.63
N GLY A 6 -0.10 5.19 14.79
CA GLY A 6 0.98 6.17 14.97
C GLY A 6 2.24 5.90 14.14
N PHE A 7 2.49 4.64 13.74
CA PHE A 7 3.62 4.32 12.89
C PHE A 7 3.41 4.84 11.47
N CYS A 8 2.28 4.54 10.83
CA CYS A 8 2.03 4.96 9.45
C CYS A 8 1.58 6.43 9.36
N GLU A 9 0.73 6.91 10.28
CA GLU A 9 0.30 8.32 10.32
C GLU A 9 1.47 9.27 10.60
N GLY A 10 2.40 8.88 11.49
CA GLY A 10 3.56 9.71 11.84
C GLY A 10 4.77 9.58 10.91
N PHE A 11 4.91 8.44 10.23
CA PHE A 11 6.06 8.19 9.34
C PHE A 11 5.77 8.51 7.87
N LEU A 12 4.54 8.32 7.40
CA LEU A 12 4.15 8.51 5.99
C LEU A 12 3.15 9.65 5.78
N GLU A 13 2.55 10.20 6.85
CA GLU A 13 1.56 11.28 6.79
C GLU A 13 0.31 10.96 5.92
N LEU A 14 -0.02 9.67 5.78
CA LEU A 14 -1.12 9.21 4.93
C LEU A 14 -2.44 9.03 5.69
N PRO A 15 -3.59 9.34 5.07
CA PRO A 15 -4.90 9.04 5.64
C PRO A 15 -5.22 7.54 5.55
N ILE A 16 -5.98 7.05 6.54
CA ILE A 16 -6.49 5.67 6.56
C ILE A 16 -7.75 5.57 5.69
N CYS A 17 -7.77 4.64 4.75
CA CYS A 17 -8.85 4.46 3.79
C CYS A 17 -9.81 3.33 4.18
N ALA A 18 -9.29 2.24 4.76
CA ALA A 18 -10.09 1.11 5.23
C ALA A 18 -9.39 0.33 6.37
N ARG A 19 -10.16 -0.52 7.07
CA ARG A 19 -9.67 -1.46 8.08
C ARG A 19 -10.43 -2.79 7.96
N MET A 20 -9.72 -3.91 8.12
CA MET A 20 -10.31 -5.25 8.14
C MET A 20 -9.53 -6.14 9.12
N ASP A 21 -10.17 -6.58 10.21
CA ASP A 21 -9.57 -7.40 11.29
C ASP A 21 -8.15 -6.94 11.72
N THR A 22 -7.11 -7.56 11.14
CA THR A 22 -5.68 -7.32 11.42
C THR A 22 -4.97 -6.51 10.32
N MET A 23 -5.70 -5.93 9.37
CA MET A 23 -5.20 -5.18 8.22
C MET A 23 -5.67 -3.72 8.24
N THR A 24 -4.76 -2.79 7.96
CA THR A 24 -5.08 -1.37 7.73
C THR A 24 -4.61 -0.93 6.35
N PHE A 25 -5.46 -0.20 5.63
CA PHE A 25 -5.23 0.23 4.25
C PHE A 25 -5.05 1.74 4.17
N PHE A 26 -4.03 2.18 3.44
CA PHE A 26 -3.72 3.58 3.17
C PHE A 26 -3.59 3.81 1.65
N SER A 27 -4.00 4.98 1.16
CA SER A 27 -3.92 5.34 -0.26
C SER A 27 -3.26 6.70 -0.45
N PHE A 28 -2.49 6.84 -1.53
CA PHE A 28 -1.94 8.12 -1.99
C PHE A 28 -2.88 8.88 -2.96
N GLY A 29 -4.02 8.30 -3.36
CA GLY A 29 -4.98 8.94 -4.28
C GLY A 29 -4.63 8.85 -5.78
N SER A 30 -5.26 9.68 -6.60
CA SER A 30 -5.44 9.49 -8.06
C SER A 30 -4.44 10.23 -8.98
N HIS A 31 -3.22 10.53 -8.52
CA HIS A 31 -2.18 11.16 -9.34
C HIS A 31 -1.09 10.17 -9.78
N TYR A 32 -1.41 9.32 -10.76
CA TYR A 32 -0.66 8.10 -11.13
C TYR A 32 0.88 8.22 -11.19
N ASP A 33 1.44 9.21 -11.89
CA ASP A 33 2.89 9.33 -12.06
C ASP A 33 3.61 9.80 -10.78
N PHE A 34 2.99 10.73 -10.03
CA PHE A 34 3.48 11.13 -8.71
C PHE A 34 3.31 10.00 -7.69
N ALA A 35 2.21 9.26 -7.78
CA ALA A 35 1.86 8.20 -6.87
C ALA A 35 2.82 6.98 -6.97
N ILE A 36 3.32 6.63 -8.17
CA ILE A 36 4.37 5.59 -8.30
C ILE A 36 5.69 6.05 -7.64
N ALA A 37 6.07 7.31 -7.83
CA ALA A 37 7.28 7.85 -7.23
C ALA A 37 7.17 7.90 -5.69
N GLU A 38 5.99 8.25 -5.17
CA GLU A 38 5.68 8.20 -3.73
C GLU A 38 5.73 6.76 -3.19
N LEU A 39 5.20 5.79 -3.93
CA LEU A 39 5.26 4.38 -3.55
C LEU A 39 6.72 3.88 -3.49
N ARG A 40 7.55 4.25 -4.48
CA ARG A 40 9.01 3.97 -4.46
C ARG A 40 9.71 4.62 -3.27
N ALA A 41 9.40 5.89 -3.00
CA ALA A 41 9.98 6.62 -1.88
C ALA A 41 9.60 5.98 -0.54
N ALA A 42 8.33 5.59 -0.37
CA ALA A 42 7.84 4.88 0.82
C ALA A 42 8.58 3.55 1.01
N LYS A 43 8.71 2.75 -0.06
CA LYS A 43 9.48 1.49 -0.03
C LYS A 43 10.92 1.73 0.42
N SER A 44 11.64 2.67 -0.21
CA SER A 44 13.02 2.98 0.16
C SER A 44 13.16 3.44 1.62
N LYS A 45 12.19 4.21 2.12
CA LYS A 45 12.18 4.68 3.51
C LYS A 45 11.97 3.53 4.50
N LEU A 46 11.07 2.59 4.18
CA LEU A 46 10.78 1.40 4.99
C LEU A 46 11.96 0.43 5.00
N GLU A 47 12.52 0.11 3.84
CA GLU A 47 13.71 -0.75 3.72
C GLU A 47 14.93 -0.11 4.41
N GLY A 48 15.06 1.21 4.34
CA GLY A 48 16.13 1.97 5.01
C GLY A 48 16.09 1.89 6.55
N VAL A 49 14.94 1.55 7.14
CA VAL A 49 14.81 1.30 8.59
C VAL A 49 14.70 -0.20 8.92
N GLY A 50 14.99 -1.08 7.94
CA GLY A 50 15.03 -2.53 8.12
C GLY A 50 13.67 -3.22 8.08
N ILE A 51 12.63 -2.57 7.54
CA ILE A 51 11.31 -3.18 7.35
C ILE A 51 11.27 -3.85 5.98
N GLU A 52 10.95 -5.14 5.96
CA GLU A 52 10.75 -5.88 4.72
C GLU A 52 9.43 -5.49 4.06
N VAL A 53 9.46 -5.30 2.74
CA VAL A 53 8.32 -4.85 1.95
C VAL A 53 8.16 -5.73 0.71
N ASN A 54 6.94 -6.23 0.48
CA ASN A 54 6.57 -6.95 -0.73
C ASN A 54 5.78 -6.04 -1.67
N ALA A 55 6.32 -5.79 -2.86
CA ALA A 55 5.67 -4.98 -3.88
C ALA A 55 4.87 -5.84 -4.87
N ILE A 56 3.59 -5.52 -5.05
CA ILE A 56 2.64 -6.28 -5.87
C ILE A 56 1.88 -5.35 -6.83
N ASP A 57 1.71 -5.81 -8.07
CA ASP A 57 0.88 -5.20 -9.10
C ASP A 57 -0.46 -5.94 -9.21
N HIS A 58 -1.54 -5.28 -8.80
CA HIS A 58 -2.90 -5.81 -8.91
C HIS A 58 -3.61 -5.39 -10.21
N LYS A 59 -2.93 -4.71 -11.15
CA LYS A 59 -3.46 -3.98 -12.32
C LYS A 59 -4.42 -2.85 -11.99
N VAL A 60 -5.33 -3.05 -11.05
CA VAL A 60 -6.26 -2.04 -10.52
C VAL A 60 -5.57 -1.13 -9.50
N THR A 61 -4.62 -1.67 -8.74
CA THR A 61 -3.78 -0.94 -7.79
C THR A 61 -2.33 -1.39 -7.91
N LYS A 62 -1.40 -0.56 -7.43
CA LYS A 62 -0.03 -0.98 -7.09
C LYS A 62 0.12 -0.89 -5.58
N SER A 63 0.62 -1.95 -4.96
CA SER A 63 0.60 -2.08 -3.51
C SER A 63 1.97 -2.48 -2.94
N LEU A 64 2.24 -2.01 -1.72
CA LEU A 64 3.31 -2.46 -0.84
C LEU A 64 2.68 -3.14 0.37
N TYR A 65 3.08 -4.37 0.62
CA TYR A 65 2.66 -5.14 1.79
C TYR A 65 3.80 -5.28 2.79
N LEU A 66 3.51 -5.01 4.05
CA LEU A 66 4.46 -5.08 5.16
C LEU A 66 3.74 -5.45 6.46
N SER A 67 4.52 -5.73 7.51
CA SER A 67 4.00 -5.90 8.86
C SER A 67 4.33 -4.70 9.74
N ASP A 68 3.37 -4.25 10.53
CA ASP A 68 3.62 -3.27 11.59
C ASP A 68 4.41 -3.92 12.76
N PRO A 69 4.94 -3.13 13.72
CA PRO A 69 5.67 -3.68 14.88
C PRO A 69 4.86 -4.60 15.81
N ASN A 70 3.53 -4.66 15.64
CA ASN A 70 2.65 -5.55 16.40
C ASN A 70 2.28 -6.83 15.61
N GLY A 71 2.82 -7.01 14.39
CA GLY A 71 2.52 -8.13 13.51
C GLY A 71 1.23 -7.98 12.70
N ASN A 72 0.62 -6.79 12.67
CA ASN A 72 -0.54 -6.51 11.81
C ASN A 72 -0.08 -6.30 10.37
N GLY A 73 -0.89 -6.75 9.41
CA GLY A 73 -0.67 -6.43 8.01
C GLY A 73 -0.93 -4.96 7.73
N VAL A 74 -0.09 -4.35 6.91
CA VAL A 74 -0.33 -3.02 6.36
C VAL A 74 -0.20 -3.09 4.85
N GLU A 75 -1.15 -2.47 4.17
CA GLU A 75 -1.10 -2.24 2.73
C GLU A 75 -1.05 -0.73 2.45
N LEU A 76 -0.02 -0.32 1.70
CA LEU A 76 0.05 1.00 1.08
C LEU A 76 -0.23 0.82 -0.39
N HIS A 77 -1.23 1.49 -0.93
CA HIS A 77 -1.58 1.34 -2.35
C HIS A 77 -1.78 2.67 -3.08
N ILE A 78 -1.71 2.59 -4.40
CA ILE A 78 -2.14 3.65 -5.31
C ILE A 78 -3.13 3.07 -6.31
N ASP A 79 -4.06 3.90 -6.76
CA ASP A 79 -5.00 3.50 -7.80
C ASP A 79 -4.31 3.54 -9.16
N ALA A 80 -4.45 2.45 -9.91
CA ALA A 80 -3.83 2.28 -11.21
C ALA A 80 -4.81 2.18 -12.38
N SER A 81 -5.99 1.62 -12.13
CA SER A 81 -7.01 1.47 -13.16
C SER A 81 -8.39 1.23 -12.57
N ASP A 82 -9.41 1.75 -13.26
CA ASP A 82 -10.83 1.52 -12.98
C ASP A 82 -11.42 0.34 -13.78
N CYS A 83 -10.59 -0.48 -14.45
CA CYS A 83 -11.07 -1.56 -15.32
C CYS A 83 -11.97 -2.58 -14.60
N TRP A 84 -11.88 -2.69 -13.28
CA TRP A 84 -12.77 -3.52 -12.46
C TRP A 84 -14.26 -3.17 -12.61
N LYS A 85 -14.59 -1.92 -12.99
CA LYS A 85 -15.99 -1.52 -13.23
C LYS A 85 -16.62 -2.26 -14.42
N LEU A 86 -15.79 -2.68 -15.38
CA LEU A 86 -16.21 -3.42 -16.57
C LEU A 86 -15.83 -4.91 -16.49
N GLU A 87 -14.74 -5.22 -15.80
CA GLU A 87 -14.17 -6.57 -15.64
C GLU A 87 -13.89 -6.83 -14.13
N PRO A 88 -14.91 -7.11 -13.30
CA PRO A 88 -14.77 -7.22 -11.84
C PRO A 88 -13.71 -8.22 -11.38
N GLU A 89 -13.46 -9.28 -12.15
CA GLU A 89 -12.43 -10.29 -11.88
C GLU A 89 -11.01 -9.73 -11.85
N ARG A 90 -10.76 -8.54 -12.43
CA ARG A 90 -9.44 -7.89 -12.45
C ARG A 90 -8.91 -7.58 -11.05
N VAL A 91 -9.79 -7.44 -10.05
CA VAL A 91 -9.39 -7.19 -8.65
C VAL A 91 -8.60 -8.34 -8.03
N ALA A 92 -8.70 -9.55 -8.58
CA ALA A 92 -8.01 -10.74 -8.08
C ALA A 92 -6.60 -10.90 -8.68
N TYR A 93 -6.21 -10.07 -9.65
CA TYR A 93 -4.89 -10.15 -10.26
C TYR A 93 -3.82 -9.76 -9.24
N ALA A 94 -2.68 -10.46 -9.24
CA ALA A 94 -1.55 -10.13 -8.39
C ALA A 94 -0.26 -10.67 -9.02
N GLU A 95 0.67 -9.78 -9.35
CA GLU A 95 2.01 -10.13 -9.81
C GLU A 95 3.07 -9.38 -9.02
N ARG A 96 4.25 -9.97 -8.87
CA ARG A 96 5.38 -9.28 -8.24
C ARG A 96 5.74 -8.04 -9.06
N MET A 97 5.94 -6.93 -8.36
CA MET A 97 6.31 -5.65 -8.97
C MET A 97 7.74 -5.28 -8.57
N ASP A 98 8.57 -4.92 -9.56
CA ASP A 98 9.96 -4.50 -9.32
C ASP A 98 10.05 -2.97 -9.24
N ILE A 99 10.05 -2.45 -8.00
CA ILE A 99 10.13 -1.00 -7.73
C ILE A 99 11.14 -0.60 -6.65
#